data_AF-A0A2E1QTH7-F1
#
_entry.id   AF-A0A2E1QTH7-F1
#
_cell.length_a   1.000
_cell.length_b   1.000
_cell.length_c   1.000
_cell.angle_alpha   90.00
_cell.angle_beta   90.00
_cell.angle_gamma   90.00
#
_symmetry.space_group_name_H-M   'P 1'
#
loop_
_entity.id
_entity.type
_entity.pdbx_description
1 polymer ?
#
loop_
_entity_poly.entity_id
_entity_poly.type
_entity_poly.pdbx_seq_one_letter_code
_entity_poly.pdbx_strand_id
1 'polypeptide(L)' 'MNRKVIVIIGTCLAILFLIGLSTTLTRSPMIGFWDVLPVKIIMGLAIGMMVIEACESFNISLIQIFKNKFFKKK' A
#
# COMPACT_ATOMS: atom_id res chain seq x y z
N MET A 1 7.52 -23.89 2.74
CA MET A 1 7.35 -22.48 3.15
C MET A 1 5.88 -22.10 3.00
N ASN A 2 5.25 -21.54 4.04
CA ASN A 2 3.81 -21.25 4.02
C ASN A 2 3.48 -20.09 3.07
N ARG A 3 2.60 -20.32 2.09
CA ARG A 3 2.20 -19.32 1.06
C ARG A 3 1.74 -17.98 1.66
N LYS A 4 1.01 -18.03 2.78
CA LYS A 4 0.53 -16.83 3.51
C LYS A 4 1.67 -15.97 4.06
N VAL A 5 2.72 -16.62 4.56
CA VAL A 5 3.91 -15.94 5.11
C VAL A 5 4.70 -15.27 3.98
N ILE A 6 4.77 -15.93 2.81
CA ILE A 6 5.43 -15.37 1.61
C ILE A 6 4.72 -14.11 1.14
N VAL A 7 3.38 -14.09 1.12
CA VAL A 7 2.59 -12.91 0.72
C VAL A 7 2.82 -11.75 1.71
N ILE A 8 2.83 -12.01 3.02
CA ILE A 8 3.11 -10.98 4.04
C ILE A 8 4.52 -10.40 3.87
N ILE A 9 5.52 -11.25 3.75
CA ILE A 9 6.91 -10.80 3.66
C ILE A 9 7.14 -10.06 2.35
N GLY A 10 6.65 -10.58 1.23
CA GLY A 10 6.78 -9.94 -0.08
C GLY A 10 6.06 -8.60 -0.18
N THR A 11 4.87 -8.48 0.41
CA THR A 11 4.11 -7.21 0.41
C THR A 11 4.76 -6.18 1.33
N CYS A 12 5.24 -6.57 2.51
CA CYS A 12 5.98 -5.69 3.41
C CYS A 12 7.27 -5.15 2.77
N LEU A 13 8.02 -6.03 2.09
CA LEU A 13 9.24 -5.66 1.37
C LEU A 13 8.96 -4.69 0.20
N ALA A 14 7.89 -4.92 -0.55
CA ALA A 14 7.49 -4.05 -1.65
C ALA A 14 7.03 -2.65 -1.19
N ILE A 15 6.33 -2.56 -0.05
CA ILE A 15 5.92 -1.27 0.55
C ILE A 15 7.17 -0.47 0.96
N LEU A 16 8.11 -1.12 1.66
CA LEU A 16 9.39 -0.51 2.04
C LEU A 16 10.18 -0.03 0.81
N PHE A 17 10.17 -0.82 -0.26
CA PHE A 17 10.84 -0.48 -1.52
C PHE A 17 10.22 0.74 -2.21
N LEU A 18 8.88 0.82 -2.33
CA LEU A 18 8.19 1.95 -2.97
C LEU A 18 8.36 3.25 -2.17
N ILE A 19 8.33 3.17 -0.85
CA ILE A 19 8.61 4.30 0.04
C ILE A 19 10.07 4.77 -0.17
N GLY A 20 11.02 3.84 -0.21
CA GLY A 20 12.43 4.13 -0.49
C GLY A 20 12.65 4.81 -1.84
N LEU A 21 12.05 4.29 -2.91
CA LEU A 21 12.10 4.91 -4.24
C LEU A 21 11.54 6.33 -4.25
N SER A 22 10.39 6.55 -3.61
CA SER A 22 9.78 7.87 -3.48
C SER A 22 10.71 8.86 -2.79
N THR A 23 11.38 8.45 -1.72
CA THR A 23 12.32 9.32 -0.98
C THR A 23 13.58 9.67 -1.79
N THR A 24 14.08 8.76 -2.63
CA THR A 24 15.23 9.01 -3.51
C THR A 24 14.87 9.95 -4.66
N LEU A 25 13.71 9.75 -5.29
CA LEU A 25 13.22 10.61 -6.37
C LEU A 25 12.99 12.05 -5.89
N THR A 26 12.50 12.21 -4.66
CA THR A 26 12.26 13.51 -4.03
C THR A 26 13.55 14.29 -3.74
N ARG A 27 14.69 13.60 -3.55
CA ARG A 27 16.00 14.26 -3.38
C ARG A 27 16.71 14.57 -4.70
N SER A 28 16.13 14.23 -5.85
CA SER A 28 16.74 14.58 -7.12
C SER A 28 16.59 16.09 -7.37
N PRO A 29 17.67 16.80 -7.75
CA PRO A 29 17.67 18.25 -7.95
C PRO A 29 16.83 18.73 -9.14
N MET A 30 16.15 17.82 -9.83
CA MET A 30 15.29 18.07 -10.97
C MET A 30 13.80 18.21 -10.58
N ILE A 31 13.41 17.89 -9.33
CA ILE A 31 12.02 17.95 -8.87
C ILE A 31 11.78 19.18 -7.99
N GLY A 32 10.88 20.07 -8.41
CA GLY A 32 10.48 21.23 -7.63
C GLY A 32 9.60 20.85 -6.43
N PHE A 33 9.57 21.67 -5.39
CA PHE A 33 8.74 21.44 -4.18
C PHE A 33 7.23 21.33 -4.48
N TRP A 34 6.80 21.81 -5.65
CA TRP A 34 5.43 21.67 -6.14
C TRP A 34 5.15 20.31 -6.82
N ASP A 35 6.17 19.60 -7.32
CA ASP A 35 6.03 18.30 -7.99
C ASP A 35 6.01 17.12 -6.99
N VAL A 36 6.52 17.29 -5.77
CA VAL A 36 6.50 16.21 -4.75
C VAL A 36 5.11 15.98 -4.16
N LEU A 37 4.26 17.02 -4.11
CA LEU A 37 2.90 16.93 -3.58
C LEU A 37 2.03 15.92 -4.34
N PRO A 38 1.86 16.02 -5.67
CA PRO A 38 1.05 15.06 -6.42
C PRO A 38 1.65 13.65 -6.41
N VAL A 39 2.98 13.54 -6.45
CA VAL A 39 3.68 12.25 -6.41
C VAL A 39 3.39 11.49 -5.12
N LYS A 40 3.41 12.15 -3.96
CA LYS A 40 3.10 11.50 -2.68
C LYS A 40 1.65 11.02 -2.58
N ILE A 41 0.72 11.73 -3.23
CA ILE A 41 -0.70 11.35 -3.26
C ILE A 41 -0.89 10.09 -4.11
N ILE A 42 -0.32 10.06 -5.32
CA ILE A 42 -0.41 8.91 -6.23
C ILE A 42 0.31 7.69 -5.64
N MET A 43 1.49 7.90 -5.03
CA MET A 43 2.24 6.83 -4.38
C MET A 43 1.48 6.25 -3.17
N GLY A 44 0.84 7.11 -2.36
CA GLY A 44 -0.01 6.68 -1.26
C GLY A 44 -1.24 5.89 -1.74
N LEU A 45 -1.87 6.32 -2.83
CA LEU A 45 -3.00 5.63 -3.45
C LEU A 45 -2.61 4.25 -3.99
N ALA A 46 -1.45 4.16 -4.66
CA ALA A 46 -0.92 2.91 -5.20
C ALA A 46 -0.60 1.89 -4.10
N ILE A 47 0.04 2.34 -3.01
CA ILE A 47 0.27 1.50 -1.83
C ILE A 47 -1.06 1.07 -1.19
N GLY A 48 -2.07 1.96 -1.17
CA GLY A 48 -3.41 1.65 -0.68
C GLY A 48 -4.08 0.49 -1.44
N MET A 49 -4.06 0.52 -2.78
CA MET A 49 -4.61 -0.56 -3.61
C MET A 49 -3.85 -1.88 -3.42
N MET A 50 -2.51 -1.83 -3.36
CA MET A 50 -1.68 -3.00 -3.12
C MET A 50 -1.93 -3.63 -1.75
N VAL A 51 -2.13 -2.82 -0.70
CA VAL A 51 -2.45 -3.29 0.65
C VAL A 51 -3.85 -3.90 0.70
N ILE A 52 -4.83 -3.35 -0.02
CA ILE A 52 -6.19 -3.93 -0.12
C ILE A 52 -6.13 -5.32 -0.76
N GLU A 53 -5.47 -5.47 -1.92
CA GLU A 53 -5.33 -6.76 -2.61
C GLU A 53 -4.53 -7.79 -1.80
N ALA A 54 -3.47 -7.35 -1.12
CA ALA A 54 -2.69 -8.18 -0.22
C ALA A 54 -3.49 -8.62 1.02
N CYS A 55 -4.31 -7.72 1.57
CA CYS A 55 -5.17 -8.01 2.70
C CYS A 55 -6.31 -8.96 2.30
N GLU A 56 -6.85 -8.83 1.08
CA GLU A 56 -7.81 -9.76 0.51
C GLU A 56 -7.21 -11.15 0.28
N SER A 57 -5.99 -11.22 -0.24
CA SER A 57 -5.21 -12.46 -0.38
C SER A 57 -4.91 -13.14 0.96
N PHE A 58 -4.85 -12.37 2.05
CA PHE A 58 -4.67 -12.90 3.40
C PHE A 58 -6.00 -13.32 4.05
N ASN A 59 -7.13 -12.76 3.62
CA ASN A 59 -8.30 -12.67 4.48
C ASN A 59 -9.66 -12.68 3.78
N ILE A 60 -10.01 -13.83 3.20
CA ILE A 60 -11.41 -14.17 2.91
C ILE A 60 -12.34 -14.05 4.15
N SER A 61 -11.79 -13.97 5.39
CA SER A 61 -12.56 -13.92 6.64
C SER A 61 -12.66 -12.51 7.31
N LEU A 62 -11.60 -11.70 7.40
CA LEU A 62 -11.68 -10.34 8.00
C LEU A 62 -12.11 -9.27 7.01
N ILE A 63 -11.95 -9.44 5.69
CA ILE A 63 -12.59 -8.52 4.75
C ILE A 63 -14.12 -8.60 4.92
N GLN A 64 -14.67 -9.79 5.19
CA GLN A 64 -16.08 -9.96 5.58
C GLN A 64 -16.39 -9.28 6.92
N ILE A 65 -15.57 -9.44 7.95
CA ILE A 65 -15.84 -8.82 9.27
C ILE A 65 -15.68 -7.29 9.25
N PHE A 66 -14.71 -6.74 8.53
CA PHE A 66 -14.48 -5.29 8.44
C PHE A 66 -15.46 -4.64 7.47
N LYS A 67 -15.77 -5.26 6.32
CA LYS A 67 -16.87 -4.83 5.44
C LYS A 67 -18.21 -4.92 6.16
N ASN A 68 -18.49 -5.98 6.92
CA ASN A 68 -19.72 -6.09 7.72
C ASN A 68 -19.73 -5.15 8.95
N LYS A 69 -18.57 -4.66 9.41
CA LYS A 69 -18.47 -3.66 10.48
C LYS A 69 -18.54 -2.21 9.97
N PHE A 70 -18.12 -1.94 8.73
CA PHE A 70 -18.05 -0.59 8.17
C PHE A 70 -19.19 -0.29 7.16
N PHE A 71 -19.71 -1.29 6.45
CA PHE A 71 -20.89 -1.20 5.58
C PHE A 71 -22.21 -1.57 6.27
N LYS A 72 -22.21 -1.94 7.56
CA LYS A 72 -23.42 -1.96 8.38
C LYS A 72 -23.78 -0.55 8.83
N LYS A 73 -24.03 0.33 7.86
CA LYS A 73 -24.73 1.59 8.08
C LYS A 73 -26.03 1.50 7.29
N LYS A 74 -27.05 1.11 8.06
CA LYS A 74 -28.51 1.22 7.86
C LYS A 74 -29.01 1.36 6.43
#